data_AF-A0A255ZHP9-F1
#
_entry.id   AF-A0A255ZHP9-F1
#
_cell.length_a   1.000
_cell.length_b   1.000
_cell.length_c   1.000
_cell.angle_alpha   90.00
_cell.angle_beta   90.00
_cell.angle_gamma   90.00
#
_symmetry.space_group_name_H-M   'P 1'
#
loop_
_entity.id
_entity.type
_entity.pdbx_description
1 polymer ?
#
loop_
_entity_poly.entity_id
_entity_poly.type
_entity_poly.pdbx_seq_one_letter_code
_entity_poly.pdbx_strand_id
1 'polypeptide(L)'
;MGATYGAAWDRSLGQAPISDVKTMWGDALADFMHNDDAKRAIVWALKNLPDTVPNSRQFRSLCRQAPAKVVPMLAAPVVNPEIAAKVLGGLKATALPKVDHKAWAHRIIARAKSGAKVSPTVLQMAGNALGAA
;
A
#
# COMPACT_ATOMS: atom_id res chain seq x y z
N MET A 1 7.16 -6.66 42.03
CA MET A 1 6.46 -5.54 41.34
C MET A 1 6.00 -4.41 42.25
N GLY A 2 5.90 -4.58 43.59
CA GLY A 2 5.66 -3.45 44.52
C GLY A 2 6.79 -2.42 44.63
N ALA A 3 7.92 -2.64 43.94
CA ALA A 3 9.12 -1.79 44.03
C ALA A 3 9.21 -0.69 42.96
N THR A 4 8.46 -0.77 41.85
CA THR A 4 8.63 0.20 40.75
C THR A 4 7.88 1.50 41.02
N TYR A 5 6.62 1.42 41.44
CA TYR A 5 5.80 2.61 41.70
C TYR A 5 5.12 2.63 43.08
N GLY A 6 4.81 1.46 43.65
CA GLY A 6 4.25 1.31 45.01
C GLY A 6 3.14 2.32 45.32
N ALA A 7 3.35 3.14 46.36
CA ALA A 7 2.39 4.14 46.81
C ALA A 7 2.01 5.20 45.76
N ALA A 8 2.84 5.47 44.75
CA ALA A 8 2.49 6.39 43.68
C ALA A 8 1.37 5.84 42.79
N TRP A 9 1.35 4.51 42.57
CA TRP A 9 0.28 3.85 41.84
C TRP A 9 -1.04 3.98 42.61
N ASP A 10 -1.04 3.66 43.90
CA ASP A 10 -2.25 3.73 44.73
C ASP A 10 -2.82 5.15 44.78
N ARG A 11 -1.96 6.17 44.92
CA ARG A 11 -2.39 7.58 44.84
C ARG A 11 -2.96 7.96 43.49
N SER A 12 -2.44 7.40 42.39
CA SER A 12 -2.92 7.70 41.04
C SER A 12 -4.34 7.17 40.77
N LEU A 13 -4.74 6.09 41.45
CA LEU A 13 -6.08 5.52 41.35
C LEU A 13 -7.12 6.27 42.19
N GLY A 14 -6.68 6.98 43.23
CA GLY A 14 -7.56 7.76 44.11
C GLY A 14 -8.61 6.88 44.80
N GLN A 15 -9.89 7.22 44.60
CA GLN A 15 -11.04 6.45 45.12
C GLN A 15 -11.73 5.60 44.05
N ALA A 16 -11.13 5.45 42.86
CA ALA A 16 -11.75 4.70 41.77
C ALA A 16 -11.93 3.22 42.16
N PRO A 17 -13.11 2.63 41.93
CA PRO A 17 -13.31 1.20 42.10
C PRO A 17 -12.31 0.41 41.24
N ILE A 18 -11.70 -0.63 41.80
CA ILE A 18 -10.73 -1.45 41.08
C ILE A 18 -11.32 -2.13 39.84
N SER A 19 -12.64 -2.35 39.82
CA SER A 19 -13.37 -2.83 38.64
C SER A 19 -13.24 -1.88 37.46
N ASP A 20 -13.42 -0.58 37.70
CA ASP A 20 -13.45 0.44 36.66
C ASP A 20 -12.05 0.64 36.09
N VAL A 21 -11.05 0.59 36.98
CA VAL A 21 -9.63 0.57 36.58
C VAL A 21 -9.36 -0.61 35.66
N LYS A 22 -9.78 -1.83 36.03
CA LYS A 22 -9.58 -3.02 35.19
C LYS A 22 -10.27 -2.89 33.84
N THR A 23 -11.51 -2.41 33.80
CA THR A 23 -12.26 -2.18 32.56
C THR A 23 -11.54 -1.19 31.65
N MET A 24 -11.16 -0.03 32.18
CA MET A 24 -10.44 1.00 31.43
C MET A 24 -9.09 0.52 30.89
N TRP A 25 -8.35 -0.25 31.68
CA TRP A 25 -7.08 -0.84 31.24
C TRP A 25 -7.28 -1.96 30.21
N GLY A 26 -8.35 -2.75 30.36
CA GLY A 26 -8.76 -3.76 29.40
C GLY A 26 -9.05 -3.15 28.03
N ASP A 27 -9.87 -2.09 27.99
CA ASP A 27 -10.22 -1.39 26.76
C ASP A 27 -8.99 -0.72 26.11
N ALA A 28 -8.11 -0.13 26.92
CA ALA A 28 -6.90 0.51 26.42
C ALA A 28 -5.91 -0.48 25.79
N LEU A 29 -5.90 -1.73 26.27
CA LEU A 29 -4.98 -2.78 25.85
C LEU A 29 -5.61 -3.81 24.91
N ALA A 30 -6.91 -3.71 24.63
CA ALA A 30 -7.65 -4.65 23.79
C ALA A 30 -6.97 -4.86 22.42
N ASP A 31 -6.54 -3.77 21.78
CA ASP A 31 -5.84 -3.81 20.49
C ASP A 31 -4.59 -4.72 20.48
N PHE A 32 -3.92 -4.87 21.63
CA PHE A 32 -2.68 -5.64 21.74
C PHE A 32 -2.90 -7.12 22.09
N MET A 33 -4.15 -7.54 22.34
CA MET A 33 -4.47 -8.91 22.73
C MET A 33 -4.67 -9.86 21.54
N HIS A 34 -4.91 -9.32 20.34
CA HIS A 34 -5.27 -10.11 19.17
C HIS A 34 -4.11 -10.96 18.61
N ASN A 35 -2.87 -10.45 18.66
CA ASN A 35 -1.71 -11.08 18.01
C ASN A 35 -0.54 -11.22 18.99
N ASP A 36 0.24 -12.30 18.88
CA ASP A 36 1.41 -12.50 19.76
C ASP A 36 2.51 -11.45 19.57
N ASP A 37 2.67 -10.94 18.35
CA ASP A 37 3.58 -9.82 18.08
C ASP A 37 3.10 -8.53 18.76
N ALA A 38 1.78 -8.32 18.89
CA ALA A 38 1.23 -7.18 19.61
C ALA A 38 1.40 -7.32 21.13
N LYS A 39 1.37 -8.54 21.66
CA LYS A 39 1.73 -8.81 23.08
C LYS A 39 3.20 -8.52 23.37
N ARG A 40 4.13 -8.70 22.40
CA ARG A 40 5.54 -8.28 22.58
C ARG A 40 5.68 -6.79 22.84
N ALA A 41 4.79 -5.96 22.26
CA ALA A 41 4.79 -4.52 22.49
C ALA A 41 4.53 -4.18 23.96
N ILE A 42 3.63 -4.91 24.62
CA ILE A 42 3.36 -4.78 26.07
C ILE A 42 4.60 -5.16 26.88
N VAL A 43 5.23 -6.30 26.54
CA VAL A 43 6.46 -6.74 27.23
C VAL A 43 7.59 -5.72 27.06
N TRP A 44 7.71 -5.10 25.88
CA TRP A 44 8.68 -4.04 25.65
C TRP A 44 8.36 -2.79 26.49
N ALA A 45 7.10 -2.36 26.54
CA ALA A 45 6.67 -1.22 27.35
C ALA A 45 6.91 -1.45 28.86
N LEU A 46 6.69 -2.68 29.35
CA LEU A 46 6.99 -3.05 30.74
C LEU A 46 8.48 -2.98 31.09
N LYS A 47 9.38 -3.13 30.10
CA LYS A 47 10.83 -2.98 30.29
C LYS A 47 11.29 -1.53 30.18
N ASN A 48 10.51 -0.67 29.53
CA ASN A 48 10.83 0.74 29.28
C ASN A 48 9.83 1.64 30.01
N LEU A 49 9.53 1.29 31.26
CA LEU A 49 8.63 2.07 32.09
C LEU A 49 9.26 3.43 32.42
N PRO A 50 8.48 4.52 32.38
CA PRO A 50 8.95 5.84 32.82
C PRO A 50 9.18 5.91 34.33
N ASP A 51 9.84 6.96 34.82
CA ASP A 51 10.04 7.14 36.27
C ASP A 51 8.73 7.47 37.01
N THR A 52 7.74 8.03 36.31
CA THR A 52 6.42 8.37 36.84
C THR A 52 5.37 7.35 36.42
N VAL A 53 4.39 7.07 37.29
CA VAL A 53 3.28 6.17 36.99
C VAL A 53 2.51 6.62 35.74
N PRO A 54 2.48 5.80 34.67
CA PRO A 54 1.70 6.12 33.48
C PRO A 54 0.22 5.76 33.69
N ASN A 55 -0.67 6.59 33.15
CA ASN A 55 -2.08 6.21 32.99
C ASN A 55 -2.26 5.22 31.82
N SER A 56 -3.44 4.62 31.69
CA SER A 56 -3.72 3.60 30.65
C SER A 56 -3.49 4.10 29.22
N ARG A 57 -3.77 5.37 28.94
CA ARG A 57 -3.55 6.00 27.62
C ARG A 57 -2.06 6.23 27.33
N GLN A 58 -1.31 6.69 28.33
CA GLN A 58 0.14 6.89 28.23
C GLN A 58 0.84 5.55 28.03
N PHE A 59 0.44 4.52 28.78
CA PHE A 59 0.98 3.18 28.61
C PHE A 59 0.64 2.59 27.22
N ARG A 60 -0.59 2.79 26.73
CA ARG A 60 -0.97 2.42 25.35
C ARG A 60 -0.08 3.10 24.31
N SER A 61 0.24 4.39 24.49
CA SER A 61 1.14 5.12 23.61
C SER A 61 2.56 4.56 23.66
N LEU A 62 3.07 4.21 24.85
CA LEU A 62 4.37 3.57 25.03
C LEU A 62 4.45 2.22 24.30
N CYS A 63 3.42 1.38 24.40
CA CYS A 63 3.35 0.13 23.65
C CYS A 63 3.48 0.35 22.13
N ARG A 64 2.93 1.43 21.58
CA ARG A 64 3.03 1.75 20.14
C ARG A 64 4.42 2.20 19.69
N GLN A 65 5.29 2.60 20.62
CA GLN A 65 6.68 2.95 20.32
C GLN A 65 7.58 1.71 20.23
N ALA A 66 7.08 0.53 20.60
CA ALA A 66 7.84 -0.70 20.51
C ALA A 66 8.33 -0.94 19.07
N PRO A 67 9.62 -1.26 18.86
CA PRO A 67 10.15 -1.53 17.53
C PRO A 67 9.37 -2.64 16.84
N ALA A 68 8.99 -2.41 15.58
CA ALA A 68 8.36 -3.44 14.77
C ALA A 68 9.31 -4.64 14.65
N LYS A 69 8.77 -5.84 14.84
CA LYS A 69 9.53 -7.08 14.61
C LYS A 69 9.95 -7.10 13.15
N VAL A 70 11.26 -7.19 12.92
CA VAL A 70 11.79 -7.43 11.57
C VAL A 70 11.40 -8.85 11.19
N VAL A 71 10.36 -8.98 10.36
CA VAL A 71 10.02 -10.27 9.76
C VAL A 71 11.04 -10.50 8.66
N PRO A 72 11.86 -11.57 8.73
CA PRO A 72 12.80 -11.87 7.66
C PRO A 72 12.00 -12.07 6.38
N MET A 73 12.33 -11.28 5.36
CA MET A 73 11.67 -11.37 4.07
C MET A 73 11.93 -12.76 3.50
N LEU A 74 10.88 -13.42 3.01
CA LEU A 74 11.05 -14.68 2.29
C LEU A 74 12.01 -14.44 1.13
N ALA A 75 12.92 -15.40 0.91
CA ALA A 75 13.79 -15.36 -0.25
C ALA A 75 12.91 -15.27 -1.51
N ALA A 76 13.33 -14.43 -2.47
CA ALA A 76 12.64 -14.35 -3.75
C ALA A 76 12.51 -15.76 -4.35
N PRO A 77 11.35 -16.12 -4.92
CA PRO A 77 11.17 -17.43 -5.52
C PRO A 77 12.24 -17.64 -6.59
N VAL A 78 13.02 -18.70 -6.44
CA VAL A 78 14.05 -19.07 -7.42
C VAL A 78 13.32 -19.49 -8.69
N VAL A 79 13.40 -18.66 -9.73
CA VAL A 79 12.82 -18.97 -11.03
C VAL A 79 13.59 -20.13 -11.63
N ASN A 80 12.90 -21.24 -11.92
CA ASN A 80 13.49 -22.32 -12.70
C ASN A 80 13.72 -21.82 -14.13
N PRO A 81 14.98 -21.75 -14.61
CA PRO A 81 15.31 -21.19 -15.92
C PRO A 81 14.65 -21.95 -17.08
N GLU A 82 14.39 -23.25 -16.93
CA GLU A 82 13.73 -24.06 -17.95
C GLU A 82 12.25 -23.68 -18.12
N ILE A 83 11.56 -23.41 -17.02
CA ILE A 83 10.17 -22.95 -17.03
C ILE A 83 10.09 -21.56 -17.64
N ALA A 84 11.01 -20.67 -17.28
CA ALA A 84 11.08 -19.31 -17.86
C ALA A 84 11.33 -19.36 -19.37
N ALA A 85 12.26 -20.19 -19.83
CA ALA A 85 12.55 -20.37 -21.26
C ALA A 85 11.36 -20.95 -22.03
N LYS A 86 10.63 -21.91 -21.44
CA LYS A 86 9.42 -22.48 -22.04
C LYS A 86 8.30 -21.44 -22.19
N VAL A 87 8.10 -20.59 -21.18
CA VAL A 87 7.10 -19.50 -21.23
C VAL A 87 7.52 -18.44 -22.25
N LEU A 88 8.78 -18.03 -22.26
CA LEU A 88 9.33 -17.07 -23.24
C LEU A 88 9.26 -17.60 -24.67
N GLY A 89 9.54 -18.88 -24.90
CA GLY A 89 9.41 -19.52 -26.21
C GLY A 89 7.96 -19.70 -26.68
N GLY A 90 7.02 -19.83 -25.74
CA GLY A 90 5.58 -19.87 -26.01
C GLY A 90 4.97 -18.50 -26.27
N LEU A 91 5.58 -17.44 -25.74
CA LEU A 91 5.28 -16.05 -26.05
C LEU A 91 5.88 -15.70 -27.42
N LYS A 92 5.32 -16.27 -28.49
CA LYS A 92 5.45 -15.66 -29.81
C LYS A 92 4.82 -14.27 -29.68
N ALA A 93 5.65 -13.23 -29.72
CA ALA A 93 5.16 -11.88 -29.93
C ALA A 93 4.23 -11.95 -31.13
N THR A 94 2.92 -11.86 -30.88
CA THR A 94 1.94 -11.61 -31.91
C THR A 94 2.33 -10.24 -32.44
N ALA A 95 3.15 -10.24 -33.50
CA ALA A 95 3.51 -9.04 -34.21
C ALA A 95 2.18 -8.43 -34.65
N LEU A 96 1.72 -7.44 -33.90
CA LEU A 96 0.54 -6.68 -34.25
C LEU A 96 0.79 -6.17 -35.66
N PRO A 97 -0.12 -6.40 -36.61
CA PRO A 97 0.07 -5.90 -37.96
C PRO A 97 0.31 -4.39 -37.84
N LYS A 98 1.36 -3.91 -38.51
CA LYS A 98 1.70 -2.48 -38.51
C LYS A 98 0.59 -1.75 -39.29
N VAL A 99 -0.44 -1.29 -38.58
CA VAL A 99 -1.56 -0.55 -39.16
C VAL A 99 -1.12 0.87 -39.44
N ASP A 100 -1.18 1.28 -40.70
CA ASP A 100 -1.01 2.70 -41.06
C ASP A 100 -2.29 3.46 -40.73
N HIS A 101 -2.27 4.17 -39.60
CA HIS A 101 -3.39 4.99 -39.12
C HIS A 101 -3.68 6.22 -39.99
N LYS A 102 -2.82 6.56 -40.96
CA LYS A 102 -2.97 7.69 -41.90
C LYS A 102 -3.34 7.25 -43.31
N ALA A 103 -3.47 5.95 -43.57
CA ALA A 103 -3.84 5.41 -44.88
C ALA A 103 -5.19 5.96 -45.40
N TRP A 104 -6.15 6.24 -44.51
CA TRP A 104 -7.44 6.83 -44.89
C TRP A 104 -7.28 8.24 -45.46
N ALA A 105 -6.40 9.06 -44.88
CA ALA A 105 -6.17 10.44 -45.31
C ALA A 105 -5.51 10.49 -46.69
N HIS A 106 -4.53 9.61 -46.93
CA HIS A 106 -3.92 9.45 -48.25
C HIS A 106 -4.95 9.05 -49.32
N ARG A 107 -5.87 8.13 -49.01
CA ARG A 107 -6.94 7.71 -49.93
C ARG A 107 -7.90 8.85 -50.28
N ILE A 108 -8.26 9.69 -49.32
CA ILE A 108 -9.17 10.82 -49.53
C ILE A 108 -8.53 11.87 -50.45
N ILE A 109 -7.26 12.20 -50.23
CA ILE A 109 -6.53 13.15 -51.07
C ILE A 109 -6.34 12.59 -52.48
N ALA A 110 -6.00 11.30 -52.60
CA ALA A 110 -5.89 10.65 -53.91
C ALA A 110 -7.22 10.68 -54.68
N ARG A 111 -8.35 10.44 -53.99
CA ARG A 111 -9.70 10.49 -54.57
C ARG A 111 -10.09 11.91 -55.02
N ALA A 112 -9.74 12.94 -54.27
CA ALA A 112 -9.96 14.31 -54.69
C ALA A 112 -9.08 14.70 -55.88
N LYS A 113 -7.81 14.27 -55.89
CA LYS A 113 -6.90 14.45 -57.04
C LYS A 113 -7.39 13.73 -58.30
N SER A 114 -8.07 12.60 -58.15
CA SER A 114 -8.68 11.86 -59.27
C SER A 114 -10.00 12.46 -59.77
N GLY A 115 -10.39 13.65 -59.30
CA GLY A 115 -11.57 14.37 -59.77
C GLY A 115 -12.90 13.92 -59.15
N ALA A 116 -12.89 13.03 -58.16
CA ALA A 116 -14.11 12.67 -57.45
C ALA A 116 -14.51 13.80 -56.48
N LYS A 117 -15.80 14.10 -56.41
CA LYS A 117 -16.35 15.09 -55.49
C LYS A 117 -16.18 14.60 -54.04
N VAL A 118 -15.31 15.27 -53.29
CA VAL A 118 -15.08 15.09 -51.85
C VAL A 118 -15.43 16.39 -51.15
N SER A 119 -16.14 16.31 -50.02
CA SER A 119 -16.51 17.50 -49.24
C SER A 119 -15.26 18.29 -48.81
N PRO A 120 -15.26 19.64 -48.91
CA PRO A 120 -14.14 20.48 -48.47
C PRO A 120 -13.70 20.22 -47.02
N THR A 121 -14.66 19.97 -46.11
CA THR A 121 -14.38 19.64 -44.71
C THR A 121 -13.60 18.34 -44.57
N VAL A 122 -13.91 17.34 -45.40
CA VAL A 122 -13.25 16.02 -45.39
C VAL A 122 -11.82 16.13 -45.94
N LEU A 123 -11.57 17.03 -46.90
CA LEU A 123 -10.22 17.32 -47.38
C LEU A 123 -9.37 18.04 -46.35
N GLN A 124 -9.95 19.00 -45.62
CA GLN A 124 -9.26 19.70 -44.53
C GLN A 124 -8.87 18.73 -43.41
N MET A 125 -9.78 17.84 -42.99
CA MET A 125 -9.50 16.83 -41.98
C MET A 125 -8.40 15.84 -42.41
N ALA A 126 -8.38 15.44 -43.68
CA ALA A 126 -7.31 14.60 -44.23
C ALA A 126 -5.96 15.34 -44.28
N GLY A 127 -5.95 16.63 -44.66
CA GLY A 127 -4.75 17.47 -44.65
C GLY A 127 -4.16 17.64 -43.25
N ASN A 128 -5.00 17.99 -42.28
CA ASN A 128 -4.63 18.15 -40.87
C ASN A 128 -4.04 16.84 -40.30
N ALA A 129 -4.62 15.68 -40.63
CA ALA A 129 -4.14 14.37 -40.18
C ALA A 129 -2.73 14.02 -40.73
N LEU A 130 -2.37 14.55 -41.90
CA LEU A 130 -1.06 14.40 -42.52
C LEU A 130 -0.05 15.48 -42.10
N GLY A 131 -0.48 16.49 -41.33
CA GLY A 131 0.39 17.60 -40.88
C GLY A 131 0.58 18.70 -41.92
N ALA A 132 -0.26 18.74 -42.96
CA ALA A 132 -0.37 19.90 -43.84
C ALA A 132 -1.30 20.91 -43.16
N ALA A 133 -0.70 21.94 -42.56
CA ALA A 133 -1.40 23.14 -42.11
C ALA A 133 -1.52 24.14 -43.25
#